data_AF-A0A1M5H4T0-F1
#
_entry.id   AF-A0A1M5H4T0-F1
#
_cell.length_a   1.000
_cell.length_b   1.000
_cell.length_c   1.000
_cell.angle_alpha   90.00
_cell.angle_beta   90.00
_cell.angle_gamma   90.00
#
_symmetry.space_group_name_H-M   'P 1'
#
loop_
_entity.id
_entity.type
_entity.pdbx_description
1 polymer ?
#
loop_
_entity_poly.entity_id
_entity_poly.type
_entity_poly.pdbx_seq_one_letter_code
_entity_poly.pdbx_strand_id
1 'polypeptide(L)'
;MKKILLIAMSVCALFTACKIDEPDKDLHRVIFNPGNLKFLSTSLNTVKETSSALYGNQEALKSLQENHQPKPDSEFKLVTWKYHENPQYIGGTINGELLSVETLKTDKNGNISYQLKTGSKTENNPTNKEERIKYIMSYNPVVRP
;
A
#
# COMPACT_ATOMS: atom_id res chain seq x y z
N MET A 1 35.39 -7.21 -51.97
CA MET A 1 33.96 -7.58 -52.00
C MET A 1 33.51 -8.32 -50.75
N LYS A 2 34.13 -9.46 -50.37
CA LYS A 2 33.75 -10.26 -49.18
C LYS A 2 33.73 -9.48 -47.85
N LYS A 3 34.71 -8.59 -47.63
CA LYS A 3 34.78 -7.73 -46.41
C LYS A 3 33.66 -6.68 -46.35
N ILE A 4 33.27 -6.13 -47.50
CA ILE A 4 32.17 -5.15 -47.59
C ILE A 4 30.82 -5.83 -47.33
N LEU A 5 30.65 -7.06 -47.84
CA LEU A 5 29.47 -7.89 -47.57
C LEU A 5 29.31 -8.21 -46.07
N LEU A 6 30.41 -8.53 -45.39
CA LEU A 6 30.42 -8.83 -43.94
C LEU A 6 30.07 -7.60 -43.10
N ILE A 7 30.59 -6.42 -43.48
CA ILE A 7 30.25 -5.16 -42.78
C ILE A 7 28.77 -4.82 -42.99
N ALA A 8 28.26 -4.94 -44.21
CA ALA A 8 26.84 -4.69 -44.50
C ALA A 8 25.91 -5.64 -43.70
N MET A 9 26.27 -6.92 -43.61
CA MET A 9 25.50 -7.91 -42.85
C MET A 9 25.52 -7.63 -41.34
N SER A 10 26.66 -7.19 -40.79
CA SER A 10 26.78 -6.78 -39.38
C SER A 10 25.97 -5.53 -39.07
N VAL A 11 25.90 -4.56 -39.99
CA VAL A 11 25.14 -3.33 -39.82
C VAL A 11 23.63 -3.61 -39.87
N CYS A 12 23.17 -4.47 -40.78
CA CYS A 12 21.76 -4.90 -40.83
C CYS A 12 21.33 -5.62 -39.54
N ALA A 13 22.20 -6.42 -38.93
CA ALA A 13 21.90 -7.12 -37.68
C ALA A 13 21.69 -6.16 -36.49
N LEU A 14 22.32 -4.97 -36.49
CA LEU A 14 22.13 -3.96 -35.45
C LEU A 14 20.77 -3.26 -35.56
N PHE A 15 20.21 -3.14 -36.77
CA PHE A 15 18.89 -2.53 -36.98
C PHE A 15 17.72 -3.49 -36.74
N THR A 16 17.99 -4.80 -36.65
CA THR A 16 17.00 -5.83 -36.25
C THR A 16 17.01 -6.13 -34.76
N ALA A 17 17.79 -5.40 -33.94
CA ALA A 17 17.69 -5.52 -32.50
C ALA A 17 16.24 -5.18 -32.09
N CYS A 18 15.48 -6.21 -31.71
CA CYS A 18 14.11 -6.06 -31.27
C CYS A 18 14.06 -4.98 -30.20
N LYS A 19 13.23 -3.95 -30.42
CA LYS A 19 12.71 -3.16 -29.32
C LYS A 19 11.94 -4.14 -28.45
N ILE A 20 12.52 -4.51 -27.32
CA ILE A 20 11.78 -5.21 -26.27
C ILE A 20 10.86 -4.13 -25.72
N ASP A 21 9.59 -4.18 -26.09
CA ASP A 21 8.58 -3.40 -25.37
C ASP A 21 8.63 -3.89 -23.93
N GLU A 22 8.99 -3.01 -22.99
CA GLU A 22 8.95 -3.32 -21.57
C GLU A 22 7.47 -3.37 -21.16
N PRO A 23 6.87 -4.56 -20.97
CA PRO A 23 5.44 -4.68 -20.70
C PRO A 23 5.04 -3.98 -19.39
N ASP A 24 6.02 -3.73 -18.52
CA ASP A 24 5.84 -3.23 -17.17
C ASP A 24 6.21 -1.75 -16.99
N LYS A 25 6.44 -1.03 -18.10
CA LYS A 25 6.90 0.37 -18.05
C LYS A 25 5.98 1.28 -17.23
N ASP A 26 4.69 0.98 -17.19
CA ASP A 26 3.67 1.76 -16.48
C ASP A 26 3.36 1.21 -15.07
N LEU A 27 4.00 0.12 -14.65
CA LEU A 27 3.86 -0.46 -13.32
C LEU A 27 4.74 0.30 -12.32
N HIS A 28 4.12 1.18 -11.54
CA HIS A 28 4.81 2.01 -10.56
C HIS A 28 4.34 1.73 -9.14
N ARG A 29 5.29 1.61 -8.22
CA ARG A 29 4.99 1.45 -6.80
C ARG A 29 4.52 2.78 -6.20
N VAL A 30 3.28 2.85 -5.76
CA VAL A 30 2.78 4.02 -5.01
C VAL A 30 3.08 3.85 -3.53
N ILE A 31 3.75 4.85 -2.95
CA ILE A 31 4.11 4.87 -1.54
C ILE A 31 3.29 5.94 -0.83
N PHE A 32 2.69 5.57 0.30
CA PHE A 32 2.04 6.52 1.21
C PHE A 32 3.06 7.04 2.21
N ASN A 33 3.05 8.35 2.47
CA ASN A 33 3.85 8.96 3.53
C ASN A 33 3.02 9.00 4.84
N PRO A 34 3.38 8.19 5.87
CA PRO A 34 2.66 8.17 7.14
C PRO A 34 3.01 9.35 8.07
N GLY A 35 3.94 10.22 7.69
CA GLY A 35 4.47 11.27 8.56
C GLY A 35 5.16 10.67 9.78
N ASN A 36 4.74 11.07 10.98
CA ASN A 36 5.33 10.59 12.24
C ASN A 36 4.78 9.23 12.69
N LEU A 37 3.73 8.71 12.05
CA LEU A 37 3.15 7.41 12.40
C LEU A 37 4.10 6.27 12.01
N LYS A 38 4.09 5.20 12.79
CA LYS A 38 4.93 4.01 12.59
C LYS A 38 4.10 2.89 12.01
N PHE A 39 4.73 2.06 11.17
CA PHE A 39 4.13 0.83 10.67
C PHE A 39 3.84 -0.11 11.83
N LEU A 40 2.58 -0.54 11.95
CA LEU A 40 2.10 -1.46 12.98
C LEU A 40 1.84 -2.84 12.40
N SER A 41 1.17 -2.94 11.25
CA SER A 41 0.77 -4.23 10.68
C SER A 41 0.41 -4.13 9.20
N THR A 42 0.23 -5.27 8.53
CA THR A 42 -0.17 -5.36 7.13
C THR A 42 -1.16 -6.49 6.91
N SER A 43 -1.96 -6.39 5.86
CA SER A 43 -2.82 -7.47 5.40
C SER A 43 -2.83 -7.54 3.87
N LEU A 44 -3.16 -8.72 3.35
CA LEU A 44 -3.31 -8.99 1.93
C LEU A 44 -4.68 -9.64 1.72
N ASN A 45 -5.45 -9.13 0.76
CA ASN A 45 -6.69 -9.74 0.31
C ASN A 45 -6.52 -10.14 -1.16
N THR A 46 -6.32 -11.43 -1.40
CA THR A 46 -6.08 -11.96 -2.74
C THR A 46 -7.32 -11.97 -3.63
N VAL A 47 -8.52 -12.09 -3.03
CA VAL A 47 -9.79 -12.06 -3.77
C VAL A 47 -10.07 -10.67 -4.34
N LYS A 48 -9.73 -9.62 -3.60
CA LYS A 48 -9.91 -8.21 -4.03
C LYS A 48 -8.66 -7.63 -4.71
N GLU A 49 -7.55 -8.35 -4.63
CA GLU A 49 -6.20 -7.93 -5.03
C GLU A 49 -5.79 -6.61 -4.37
N THR A 50 -6.01 -6.51 -3.06
CA THR A 50 -5.65 -5.34 -2.26
C THR A 50 -4.66 -5.67 -1.17
N SER A 51 -3.70 -4.78 -0.95
CA SER A 51 -2.80 -4.80 0.20
C SER A 51 -3.15 -3.63 1.10
N SER A 52 -3.03 -3.84 2.42
CA SER A 52 -3.19 -2.76 3.38
C SER A 52 -2.03 -2.69 4.35
N ALA A 53 -1.70 -1.48 4.79
CA ALA A 53 -0.76 -1.23 5.87
C ALA A 53 -1.42 -0.36 6.94
N LEU A 54 -1.35 -0.81 8.18
CA LEU A 54 -1.81 -0.08 9.35
C LEU A 54 -0.63 0.68 9.95
N TYR A 55 -0.77 1.99 10.05
CA TYR A 55 0.16 2.87 10.73
C TYR A 55 -0.47 3.45 11.99
N GLY A 56 0.32 3.79 12.98
CA GLY A 56 -0.16 4.52 14.15
C GLY A 56 0.92 5.07 15.05
N ASN A 57 0.50 5.82 16.07
CA ASN A 57 1.38 6.34 17.12
C ASN A 57 1.57 5.31 18.26
N GLN A 58 2.26 5.71 19.34
CA GLN A 58 2.53 4.82 20.47
C GLN A 58 1.26 4.35 21.19
N GLU A 59 0.27 5.22 21.36
CA GLU A 59 -0.99 4.86 21.99
C GLU A 59 -1.84 3.93 21.11
N ALA A 60 -1.79 4.10 19.80
CA ALA A 60 -2.36 3.17 18.84
C ALA A 60 -1.72 1.76 18.93
N LEU A 61 -0.39 1.69 19.09
CA LEU A 61 0.29 0.40 19.31
C LEU A 61 -0.18 -0.28 20.60
N LYS A 62 -0.20 0.45 21.72
CA LYS A 62 -0.69 -0.09 23.02
C LYS A 62 -2.14 -0.56 22.94
N SER A 63 -2.98 0.19 22.22
CA SER A 63 -4.39 -0.16 21.99
C SER A 63 -4.54 -1.54 21.37
N LEU A 64 -3.67 -1.89 20.40
CA LEU A 64 -3.70 -3.20 19.73
C LEU A 64 -3.02 -4.32 20.53
N GLN A 65 -2.13 -4.00 21.47
CA GLN A 65 -1.41 -5.00 22.26
C GLN A 65 -2.18 -5.47 23.50
N GLU A 66 -3.01 -4.60 24.09
CA GLU A 66 -3.65 -4.89 25.37
C GLU A 66 -5.05 -5.50 25.22
N ASN A 67 -5.99 -4.74 24.65
CA ASN A 67 -7.42 -5.12 24.63
C ASN A 67 -8.12 -4.84 23.30
N HIS A 68 -7.36 -4.45 22.26
CA HIS A 68 -7.87 -4.09 20.94
C HIS A 68 -8.97 -3.02 21.02
N GLN A 69 -8.83 -2.05 21.95
CA GLN A 69 -9.70 -0.88 22.05
C GLN A 69 -8.88 0.42 21.89
N PRO A 70 -9.37 1.42 21.14
CA PRO A 70 -8.67 2.70 21.01
C PRO A 70 -8.47 3.37 22.37
N LYS A 71 -7.22 3.57 22.78
CA LYS A 71 -6.86 4.39 23.95
C LYS A 71 -6.98 5.87 23.62
N PRO A 72 -7.14 6.78 24.61
CA PRO A 72 -7.03 8.22 24.38
C PRO A 72 -5.75 8.61 23.64
N ASP A 73 -5.83 9.68 22.85
CA ASP A 73 -4.72 10.21 22.03
C ASP A 73 -4.12 9.22 21.01
N SER A 74 -4.84 8.15 20.66
CA SER A 74 -4.45 7.21 19.61
C SER A 74 -4.74 7.79 18.23
N GLU A 75 -3.82 7.58 17.29
CA GLU A 75 -4.03 7.85 15.86
C GLU A 75 -3.65 6.61 15.06
N PHE A 76 -4.59 6.14 14.25
CA PHE A 76 -4.42 5.05 13.29
C PHE A 76 -4.67 5.56 11.87
N LYS A 77 -3.89 5.03 10.92
CA LYS A 77 -4.17 5.14 9.49
C LYS A 77 -4.07 3.77 8.83
N LEU A 78 -5.20 3.25 8.36
CA LEU A 78 -5.24 2.07 7.51
C LEU A 78 -5.23 2.53 6.06
N VAL A 79 -4.15 2.20 5.36
CA VAL A 79 -3.92 2.60 3.97
C VAL A 79 -4.08 1.36 3.11
N THR A 80 -4.91 1.45 2.06
CA THR A 80 -5.21 0.32 1.19
C THR A 80 -4.88 0.67 -0.26
N TRP A 81 -4.15 -0.23 -0.92
CA TRP A 81 -3.80 -0.15 -2.33
C TRP A 81 -4.43 -1.30 -3.11
N LYS A 82 -4.66 -1.08 -4.39
CA LYS A 82 -4.72 -2.17 -5.37
C LYS A 82 -3.27 -2.62 -5.59
N TYR A 83 -2.95 -3.89 -5.34
CA TYR A 83 -1.61 -4.39 -5.67
C TYR A 83 -1.60 -4.95 -7.09
N HIS A 84 -0.40 -5.05 -7.66
CA HIS A 84 -0.16 -5.84 -8.86
C HIS A 84 1.11 -6.68 -8.68
N GLU A 85 1.35 -7.60 -9.61
CA GLU A 85 2.56 -8.41 -9.61
C GLU A 85 3.82 -7.54 -9.73
N ASN A 86 4.90 -8.01 -9.12
CA ASN A 86 6.20 -7.39 -9.22
C ASN A 86 6.92 -7.94 -10.45
N PRO A 87 7.13 -7.14 -11.50
CA PRO A 87 7.76 -7.62 -12.72
C PRO A 87 9.21 -8.06 -12.53
N GLN A 88 9.87 -7.54 -11.48
CA GLN A 88 11.26 -7.88 -11.18
C GLN A 88 11.40 -9.16 -10.34
N TYR A 89 10.31 -9.66 -9.73
CA TYR A 89 10.36 -10.79 -8.79
C TYR A 89 9.13 -11.67 -8.92
N ILE A 90 9.30 -12.86 -9.51
CA ILE A 90 8.24 -13.86 -9.65
C ILE A 90 7.65 -14.20 -8.28
N GLY A 91 6.32 -14.14 -8.18
CA GLY A 91 5.57 -14.37 -6.94
C GLY A 91 5.56 -13.17 -5.98
N GLY A 92 6.25 -12.09 -6.30
CA GLY A 92 6.19 -10.84 -5.56
C GLY A 92 5.00 -9.98 -5.99
N THR A 93 4.48 -9.17 -5.07
CA THR A 93 3.49 -8.13 -5.36
C THR A 93 3.98 -6.78 -4.86
N ILE A 94 3.53 -5.71 -5.52
CA ILE A 94 3.83 -4.33 -5.12
C ILE A 94 2.56 -3.49 -5.06
N ASN A 95 2.59 -2.47 -4.22
CA ASN A 95 1.50 -1.50 -4.11
C ASN A 95 1.37 -0.73 -5.42
N GLY A 96 0.22 -0.82 -6.08
CA GLY A 96 -0.16 0.00 -7.23
C GLY A 96 -1.02 1.17 -6.78
N GLU A 97 -2.20 1.33 -7.35
CA GLU A 97 -3.11 2.45 -7.06
C GLU A 97 -3.48 2.56 -5.57
N LEU A 98 -3.40 3.77 -5.00
CA LEU A 98 -3.91 4.05 -3.66
C LEU A 98 -5.43 4.16 -3.70
N LEU A 99 -6.12 3.21 -3.07
CA LEU A 99 -7.59 3.15 -3.05
C LEU A 99 -8.18 3.98 -1.91
N SER A 100 -7.68 3.77 -0.69
CA SER A 100 -8.24 4.44 0.49
C SER A 100 -7.22 4.72 1.59
N VAL A 101 -7.55 5.75 2.37
CA VAL A 101 -6.92 6.05 3.66
C VAL A 101 -8.02 6.21 4.70
N GLU A 102 -8.13 5.26 5.60
CA GLU A 102 -9.02 5.32 6.76
C GLU A 102 -8.24 5.84 7.96
N THR A 103 -8.71 6.93 8.55
CA THR A 103 -8.09 7.57 9.72
C THR A 103 -9.01 7.41 10.92
N LEU A 104 -8.50 6.81 11.99
CA LEU A 104 -9.19 6.69 13.27
C LEU A 104 -8.39 7.46 14.32
N LYS A 105 -9.01 8.41 15.01
CA LYS A 105 -8.38 9.19 16.07
C LYS A 105 -9.25 9.21 17.31
N THR A 106 -8.61 9.11 18.46
CA THR A 106 -9.23 9.42 19.75
C THR A 106 -8.66 10.72 20.30
N ASP A 107 -9.52 11.54 20.89
CA ASP A 107 -9.05 12.67 21.69
C ASP A 107 -8.63 12.23 23.10
N LYS A 108 -8.12 13.19 23.89
CA LYS A 108 -7.76 13.02 25.30
C LYS A 108 -8.88 12.49 26.21
N ASN A 109 -10.14 12.65 25.81
CA ASN A 109 -11.31 12.18 26.55
C ASN A 109 -11.77 10.80 26.06
N GLY A 110 -11.11 10.22 25.05
CA GLY A 110 -11.48 8.96 24.43
C GLY A 110 -12.57 9.08 23.35
N ASN A 111 -12.96 10.28 22.94
CA ASN A 111 -13.95 10.44 21.87
C ASN A 111 -13.37 10.00 20.53
N ILE A 112 -14.09 9.14 19.83
CA ILE A 112 -13.64 8.56 18.55
C ILE A 112 -14.12 9.40 17.37
N SER A 113 -13.17 9.82 16.54
CA SER A 113 -13.41 10.34 15.19
C SER A 113 -12.87 9.36 14.15
N TYR A 114 -13.61 9.23 13.05
CA TYR A 114 -13.26 8.35 11.95
C TYR A 114 -13.41 9.11 10.64
N GLN A 115 -12.51 8.91 9.69
CA GLN A 115 -12.56 9.54 8.38
C GLN A 115 -12.10 8.54 7.31
N LEU A 116 -12.88 8.40 6.25
CA LEU A 116 -12.51 7.65 5.05
C LEU A 116 -12.15 8.63 3.93
N LYS A 117 -10.96 8.49 3.35
CA LYS A 117 -10.56 9.22 2.14
C LYS A 117 -10.37 8.24 0.99
N THR A 118 -11.05 8.50 -0.14
CA THR A 118 -10.98 7.69 -1.37
C THR A 118 -10.70 8.64 -2.54
N GLY A 119 -9.50 8.58 -3.11
CA GLY A 119 -9.02 9.57 -4.07
C GLY A 119 -9.13 11.00 -3.52
N SER A 120 -9.88 11.86 -4.22
CA SER A 120 -10.14 13.25 -3.81
C SER A 120 -11.33 13.41 -2.85
N LYS A 121 -12.12 12.35 -2.61
CA LYS A 121 -13.32 12.40 -1.76
C LYS A 121 -12.97 12.08 -0.31
N THR A 122 -13.61 12.80 0.62
CA THR A 122 -13.44 12.60 2.07
C THR A 122 -14.80 12.48 2.73
N GLU A 123 -14.99 11.42 3.52
CA GLU A 123 -16.21 11.10 4.25
C GLU A 123 -15.90 10.99 5.74
N ASN A 124 -16.50 11.85 6.56
CA ASN A 124 -16.19 11.94 7.99
C ASN A 124 -17.05 11.03 8.89
N ASN A 125 -18.08 10.38 8.34
CA ASN A 125 -18.94 9.42 9.06
C ASN A 125 -19.69 8.57 8.03
N PRO A 126 -19.01 7.63 7.34
CA PRO A 126 -19.71 6.70 6.46
C PRO A 126 -20.61 5.78 7.30
N THR A 127 -21.68 5.28 6.69
CA THR A 127 -22.71 4.46 7.34
C THR A 127 -22.18 3.18 8.01
N ASN A 128 -21.02 2.68 7.58
CA ASN A 128 -20.38 1.47 8.09
C ASN A 128 -19.25 1.73 9.09
N LYS A 129 -19.16 2.94 9.66
CA LYS A 129 -18.08 3.38 10.55
C LYS A 129 -17.75 2.37 11.66
N GLU A 130 -18.74 1.86 12.38
CA GLU A 130 -18.53 0.98 13.53
C GLU A 130 -17.87 -0.35 13.10
N GLU A 131 -18.29 -0.90 11.96
CA GLU A 131 -17.69 -2.11 11.38
C GLU A 131 -16.24 -1.86 10.96
N ARG A 132 -15.98 -0.71 10.33
CA ARG A 132 -14.62 -0.32 9.91
C ARG A 132 -13.69 -0.10 11.10
N ILE A 133 -14.16 0.55 12.16
CA ILE A 133 -13.39 0.71 13.41
C ILE A 133 -13.05 -0.67 13.98
N LYS A 134 -14.04 -1.57 14.09
CA LYS A 134 -13.81 -2.94 14.57
C LYS A 134 -12.79 -3.69 13.72
N TYR A 135 -12.83 -3.50 12.40
CA TYR A 135 -11.87 -4.09 11.46
C TYR A 135 -10.45 -3.53 11.66
N ILE A 136 -10.29 -2.21 11.84
CA ILE A 136 -8.97 -1.61 12.16
C ILE A 136 -8.43 -2.18 13.47
N MET A 137 -9.30 -2.31 14.48
CA MET A 137 -8.94 -2.84 15.78
C MET A 137 -8.67 -4.34 15.79
N SER A 138 -9.01 -5.10 14.75
CA SER A 138 -8.72 -6.54 14.70
C SER A 138 -7.31 -6.86 14.18
N TYR A 139 -6.49 -5.85 13.83
CA TYR A 139 -5.11 -6.06 13.42
C TYR A 139 -4.23 -6.44 14.61
N ASN A 140 -3.32 -7.38 14.38
CA ASN A 140 -2.24 -7.70 15.32
C ASN A 140 -0.95 -6.98 14.89
N PRO A 141 -0.30 -6.22 15.78
CA PRO A 141 0.98 -5.59 15.48
C PRO A 141 2.06 -6.62 15.14
N VAL A 142 2.95 -6.29 14.20
CA VAL A 142 4.11 -7.14 13.90
C VAL A 142 5.08 -7.14 15.07
N VAL A 143 5.63 -8.31 15.39
CA VAL A 143 6.77 -8.44 16.30
C VAL A 143 8.03 -8.39 15.45
N ARG A 144 8.93 -7.43 15.73
CA ARG A 144 10.23 -7.36 15.08
C ARG A 144 11.25 -8.13 15.92
N PRO A 145 12.03 -9.05 15.32
CA PRO A 145 13.08 -9.78 16.01
C PRO A 145 14.23 -8.89 16.49
#